data_AF-A0A927V4P7-F1
#
_entry.id   AF-A0A927V4P7-F1
#
_cell.length_a   1.000
_cell.length_b   1.000
_cell.length_c   1.000
_cell.angle_alpha   90.00
_cell.angle_beta   90.00
_cell.angle_gamma   90.00
#
_symmetry.space_group_name_H-M   'P 1'
#
loop_
_entity.id
_entity.type
_entity.pdbx_description
1 polymer ?
#
loop_
_entity_poly.entity_id
_entity_poly.type
_entity_poly.pdbx_seq_one_letter_code
_entity_poly.pdbx_strand_id
1 'polypeptide(L)'
;MAKYYVQTKTTSNYQKKYGFPLINIIPAIVWSIPLHQKLFPDATFWVTLGLCGLFVLVYVFLSFSPVVSAIPCIASVVMLTAMFWALVDWIDNSVIRIIIKIIILAIAVFIELGIFANALVPWLEKKAANDVKVIKVEE
;
A
#
# COMPACT_ATOMS: atom_id res chain seq x y z
N MET A 1 -29.96 -22.48 -35.31
CA MET A 1 -28.65 -22.12 -34.72
C MET A 1 -28.92 -21.29 -33.48
N ALA A 2 -28.34 -21.62 -32.33
CA ALA A 2 -28.57 -20.86 -31.09
C ALA A 2 -27.96 -19.45 -31.21
N LYS A 3 -28.73 -18.41 -30.87
CA LYS A 3 -28.25 -17.03 -30.79
C LYS A 3 -27.68 -16.79 -29.39
N TYR A 4 -26.52 -16.14 -29.33
CA TYR A 4 -25.88 -15.72 -28.09
C TYR A 4 -25.69 -14.21 -28.12
N TYR A 5 -26.01 -13.52 -27.02
CA TYR A 5 -25.64 -12.13 -26.83
C TYR A 5 -24.41 -12.06 -25.91
N VAL A 6 -23.33 -11.46 -26.39
CA VAL A 6 -22.15 -11.16 -25.58
C VAL A 6 -22.35 -9.76 -24.99
N GLN A 7 -22.59 -9.68 -23.68
CA GLN A 7 -22.77 -8.41 -23.01
C GLN A 7 -21.39 -7.80 -22.71
N THR A 8 -20.83 -7.04 -23.65
CA THR A 8 -19.58 -6.31 -23.44
C THR A 8 -19.82 -5.12 -22.52
N LYS A 9 -19.25 -5.13 -21.31
CA LYS A 9 -19.21 -3.96 -20.43
C LYS A 9 -18.20 -2.95 -20.96
N THR A 10 -18.67 -1.83 -21.50
CA THR A 10 -17.85 -0.69 -21.90
C THR A 10 -17.64 0.25 -20.71
N THR A 11 -16.68 -0.08 -19.84
CA THR A 11 -16.19 0.85 -18.81
C THR A 11 -14.76 1.29 -19.16
N SER A 12 -14.46 2.58 -19.00
CA SER A 12 -13.09 3.09 -19.21
C SER A 12 -12.13 2.42 -18.23
N ASN A 13 -11.02 1.86 -18.73
CA ASN A 13 -10.00 1.24 -17.88
C ASN A 13 -9.42 2.24 -16.87
N TYR A 14 -9.26 1.82 -15.61
CA TYR A 14 -8.59 2.62 -14.61
C TYR A 14 -7.10 2.81 -14.95
N GLN A 15 -6.65 4.07 -15.03
CA GLN A 15 -5.24 4.39 -15.25
C GLN A 15 -4.47 4.37 -13.93
N LYS A 16 -3.62 3.36 -13.75
CA LYS A 16 -2.79 3.21 -12.55
C LYS A 16 -1.86 4.41 -12.38
N LYS A 17 -1.93 5.09 -11.23
CA LYS A 17 -0.98 6.15 -10.88
C LYS A 17 0.27 5.52 -10.27
N TYR A 18 1.34 5.44 -11.03
CA TYR A 18 2.61 4.83 -10.59
C TYR A 18 3.36 5.63 -9.52
N GLY A 19 3.11 6.94 -9.41
CA GLY A 19 3.72 7.79 -8.39
C GLY A 19 3.16 7.58 -6.98
N PHE A 20 1.91 7.12 -6.85
CA PHE A 20 1.22 7.00 -5.56
C PHE A 20 1.87 5.95 -4.63
N PRO A 21 2.21 4.73 -5.10
CA PRO A 21 2.89 3.72 -4.29
C PRO A 21 4.31 4.09 -3.87
N LEU A 22 4.93 5.11 -4.49
CA LEU A 22 6.29 5.54 -4.11
C LEU A 22 6.31 6.25 -2.75
N ILE A 23 5.16 6.70 -2.24
CA ILE A 23 5.04 7.25 -0.87
C ILE A 23 5.52 6.23 0.17
N ASN A 24 5.36 4.93 -0.11
CA ASN A 24 5.82 3.84 0.74
C ASN A 24 7.34 3.70 0.85
N ILE A 25 8.13 4.46 0.09
CA ILE A 25 9.59 4.51 0.26
C ILE A 25 9.96 5.06 1.65
N ILE A 26 9.25 6.08 2.13
CA ILE A 26 9.52 6.71 3.43
C ILE A 26 9.39 5.66 4.56
N PRO A 27 8.23 5.03 4.77
CA PRO A 27 8.09 4.00 5.80
C PRO A 27 9.01 2.79 5.55
N ALA A 28 9.33 2.43 4.31
CA ALA A 28 10.29 1.35 4.02
C ALA A 28 11.70 1.67 4.53
N ILE A 29 12.18 2.89 4.32
CA ILE A 29 13.47 3.36 4.85
C ILE A 29 13.45 3.31 6.38
N VAL A 30 12.40 3.85 6.99
CA VAL A 30 12.31 3.89 8.46
C VAL A 30 12.20 2.47 9.04
N TRP A 31 11.48 1.54 8.40
CA TRP A 31 11.43 0.13 8.80
C TRP A 31 12.76 -0.61 8.62
N SER A 32 13.54 -0.28 7.59
CA SER A 32 14.80 -0.96 7.32
C SER A 32 15.78 -0.90 8.49
N ILE A 33 15.70 0.17 9.29
CA ILE A 33 16.56 0.40 10.46
C ILE A 33 16.26 -0.60 11.60
N PRO A 34 15.10 -0.59 12.26
CA PRO A 34 14.81 -1.53 13.34
C PRO A 34 14.82 -2.99 12.87
N LEU A 35 14.49 -3.25 11.60
CA LEU A 35 14.45 -4.60 11.05
C LEU A 35 15.87 -5.17 10.87
N HIS A 36 16.84 -4.40 10.37
CA HIS A 36 18.24 -4.85 10.35
C HIS A 36 18.78 -4.98 11.78
N GLN A 37 18.51 -4.03 12.67
CA GLN A 37 19.00 -4.08 14.05
C GLN A 37 18.52 -5.33 14.78
N LYS A 38 17.32 -5.83 14.45
CA LYS A 38 16.75 -7.01 15.08
C LYS A 38 17.19 -8.33 14.45
N LEU A 39 17.35 -8.39 13.12
CA LEU A 39 17.73 -9.61 12.42
C LEU A 39 19.25 -9.80 12.30
N PHE A 40 20.00 -8.72 12.17
CA PHE A 40 21.43 -8.72 11.90
C PHE A 40 22.15 -7.62 12.72
N PRO A 41 22.14 -7.70 14.06
CA PRO A 41 22.74 -6.69 14.93
C PRO A 41 24.24 -6.51 14.71
N ASP A 42 24.95 -7.57 14.33
CA ASP A 42 26.41 -7.58 14.17
C ASP A 42 26.87 -7.33 12.72
N ALA A 43 25.97 -6.91 11.83
CA ALA A 43 26.30 -6.67 10.43
C ALA A 43 27.26 -5.47 10.27
N THR A 44 28.29 -5.65 9.44
CA THR A 44 29.21 -4.56 9.06
C THR A 44 28.46 -3.50 8.26
N PHE A 45 28.91 -2.24 8.34
CA PHE A 45 28.28 -1.08 7.68
C PHE A 45 27.84 -1.35 6.22
N TRP A 46 28.71 -1.92 5.38
CA TRP A 46 28.38 -2.21 3.97
C TRP A 46 27.30 -3.27 3.80
N VAL A 47 27.27 -4.27 4.69
CA VAL A 47 26.25 -5.33 4.69
C VAL A 47 24.91 -4.74 5.13
N THR A 48 24.92 -3.90 6.17
CA THR A 48 23.72 -3.19 6.65
C THR A 48 23.12 -2.30 5.56
N LEU A 49 23.96 -1.53 4.86
CA LEU A 49 23.51 -0.67 3.77
C LEU A 49 22.88 -1.50 2.64
N GLY A 50 23.51 -2.62 2.25
CA GLY A 50 22.98 -3.55 1.27
C GLY A 50 21.64 -4.16 1.67
N LEU A 51 21.51 -4.63 2.92
CA LEU A 51 20.28 -5.22 3.46
C LEU A 51 19.14 -4.20 3.53
N CYS A 52 19.41 -2.99 4.00
CA CYS A 52 18.41 -1.92 4.03
C CYS A 52 17.96 -1.53 2.62
N GLY A 53 18.89 -1.40 1.67
CA GLY A 53 18.58 -1.11 0.28
C GLY A 53 17.72 -2.20 -0.38
N LEU A 54 18.08 -3.47 -0.16
CA LEU A 54 17.29 -4.61 -0.64
C LEU A 54 15.87 -4.59 -0.05
N PHE A 55 15.74 -4.34 1.26
CA PHE A 55 14.45 -4.28 1.92
C PHE A 55 13.55 -3.19 1.31
N VAL A 56 14.09 -1.99 1.08
CA VAL A 56 13.33 -0.88 0.46
C VAL A 56 12.86 -1.25 -0.94
N LEU A 57 13.73 -1.84 -1.76
CA LEU A 57 13.38 -2.28 -3.11
C LEU A 57 12.26 -3.33 -3.09
N VAL A 58 12.37 -4.33 -2.22
CA VAL A 58 11.35 -5.38 -2.05
C VAL A 58 10.04 -4.76 -1.58
N TYR A 59 10.07 -3.86 -0.59
CA TYR A 59 8.88 -3.19 -0.06
C TYR A 59 8.12 -2.39 -1.11
N VAL A 60 8.84 -1.62 -1.92
CA VAL A 60 8.27 -0.84 -3.02
C VAL A 60 7.69 -1.78 -4.08
N PHE A 61 8.42 -2.84 -4.44
CA PHE A 61 7.93 -3.82 -5.40
C PHE A 61 6.64 -4.51 -4.94
N LEU A 62 6.56 -4.89 -3.66
CA LEU A 62 5.36 -5.45 -3.04
C LEU A 62 4.19 -4.46 -3.05
N SER A 63 4.47 -3.16 -2.89
CA SER A 63 3.44 -2.10 -2.91
C SER A 63 2.77 -1.95 -4.29
N PHE A 64 3.41 -2.40 -5.38
CA PHE A 64 2.81 -2.42 -6.70
C PHE A 64 1.91 -3.64 -6.97
N SER A 65 2.04 -4.70 -6.16
CA SER A 65 1.30 -5.96 -6.33
C SER A 65 -0.10 -5.88 -5.69
N PRO A 66 -1.18 -6.20 -6.41
CA PRO A 66 -2.56 -5.93 -5.97
C PRO A 66 -3.01 -6.68 -4.72
N VAL A 67 -2.51 -7.90 -4.51
CA VAL A 67 -2.91 -8.76 -3.37
C VAL A 67 -1.96 -8.58 -2.19
N VAL A 68 -0.67 -8.40 -2.48
CA VAL A 68 0.38 -8.34 -1.46
C VAL A 68 0.56 -6.92 -0.92
N SER A 69 0.08 -5.88 -1.62
CA SER A 69 0.19 -4.47 -1.21
C SER A 69 -0.48 -4.15 0.13
N ALA A 70 -1.43 -4.96 0.59
CA ALA A 70 -2.02 -4.79 1.91
C ALA A 70 -0.97 -4.84 3.03
N ILE A 71 0.04 -5.71 2.91
CA ILE A 71 1.09 -5.89 3.91
C ILE A 71 1.94 -4.61 4.07
N PRO A 72 2.60 -4.08 3.00
CA PRO A 72 3.33 -2.82 3.12
C PRO A 72 2.40 -1.66 3.45
N CYS A 73 1.15 -1.60 2.98
CA CYS A 73 0.24 -0.53 3.40
C CYS A 73 -0.02 -0.52 4.91
N ILE A 74 -0.32 -1.68 5.52
CA ILE A 74 -0.53 -1.76 6.98
C ILE A 74 0.77 -1.41 7.73
N ALA A 75 1.90 -1.96 7.28
CA ALA A 75 3.21 -1.67 7.89
C ALA A 75 3.57 -0.18 7.78
N SER A 76 3.20 0.48 6.67
CA SER A 76 3.40 1.90 6.44
C SER A 76 2.55 2.76 7.37
N VAL A 77 1.27 2.44 7.57
CA VAL A 77 0.40 3.17 8.54
C VAL A 77 1.05 3.18 9.91
N VAL A 78 1.51 2.02 10.39
CA VAL A 78 2.12 1.88 11.73
C VAL A 78 3.36 2.75 11.86
N MET A 79 4.25 2.76 10.87
CA MET A 79 5.48 3.55 10.97
C MET A 79 5.27 5.04 10.76
N LEU A 80 4.43 5.44 9.81
CA LEU A 80 4.12 6.86 9.61
C LEU A 80 3.48 7.42 10.89
N THR A 81 2.54 6.69 11.49
CA THR A 81 1.91 7.11 12.74
C THR A 81 2.89 7.16 13.89
N ALA A 82 3.72 6.13 14.10
CA ALA A 82 4.74 6.15 15.15
C ALA A 82 5.73 7.32 15.00
N MET A 83 6.20 7.57 13.76
CA MET A 83 7.14 8.64 13.46
C MET A 83 6.55 10.02 13.77
N PHE A 84 5.32 10.29 13.34
CA PHE A 84 4.67 11.58 13.61
C PHE A 84 4.20 11.70 15.06
N TRP A 85 3.79 10.61 15.72
CA TRP A 85 3.44 10.63 17.14
C TRP A 85 4.64 10.99 18.01
N ALA A 86 5.84 10.51 17.67
CA ALA A 86 7.07 10.86 18.37
C ALA A 86 7.36 12.37 18.32
N LEU A 87 6.99 13.06 17.24
CA LEU A 87 7.09 14.52 17.14
C LEU A 87 6.02 15.23 17.99
N VAL A 88 4.81 14.67 18.03
CA VAL A 88 3.69 15.23 18.79
C VAL A 88 3.88 15.06 20.31
N ASP A 89 4.68 14.09 20.74
CA ASP A 89 4.97 13.87 22.16
C ASP A 89 5.75 15.00 22.84
N TRP A 90 6.32 15.93 22.05
CA TRP A 90 6.95 17.15 22.55
C TRP A 90 5.96 18.24 22.98
N ILE A 91 4.64 18.04 22.79
CA ILE A 91 3.61 19.01 23.16
C ILE A 91 3.13 18.80 24.60
N ASP A 92 3.42 19.71 25.52
CA ASP A 92 3.08 19.57 26.95
C ASP A 92 1.57 19.45 27.25
N ASN A 93 0.69 19.93 26.36
CA ASN A 93 -0.76 19.83 26.56
C ASN A 93 -1.32 18.46 26.14
N SER A 94 -1.75 17.66 27.11
CA SER A 94 -2.30 16.30 26.91
C SER A 94 -3.52 16.23 25.98
N VAL A 95 -4.45 17.19 26.07
CA VAL A 95 -5.69 17.17 25.26
C VAL A 95 -5.36 17.44 23.80
N ILE A 96 -4.56 18.48 23.55
CA ILE A 96 -4.12 18.85 22.19
C ILE A 96 -3.28 17.72 21.57
N ARG A 97 -2.39 17.12 22.35
CA ARG A 97 -1.55 15.99 21.93
C ARG A 97 -2.39 14.82 21.41
N ILE A 98 -3.43 14.41 22.15
CA ILE A 98 -4.30 13.29 21.76
C ILE A 98 -5.07 13.63 20.48
N ILE A 99 -5.64 14.83 20.37
CA ILE A 99 -6.39 15.27 19.19
C ILE A 99 -5.50 15.18 17.94
N ILE A 100 -4.28 15.71 18.02
CA ILE A 100 -3.33 15.69 16.90
C ILE A 100 -2.94 14.25 16.53
N LYS A 101 -2.69 13.37 17.52
CA LYS A 101 -2.37 11.95 17.26
C LYS A 101 -3.48 11.22 16.50
N ILE A 102 -4.74 11.47 16.84
CA ILE A 102 -5.91 10.89 16.14
C ILE A 102 -5.99 11.41 14.70
N ILE A 103 -5.79 12.71 14.49
CA ILE A 103 -5.82 13.30 13.14
C ILE A 103 -4.72 12.69 12.25
N ILE A 104 -3.51 12.55 12.78
CA ILE A 104 -2.38 11.92 12.06
C ILE A 104 -2.71 10.47 11.69
N LEU A 105 -3.27 9.70 12.63
CA LEU A 105 -3.70 8.32 12.37
C LEU A 105 -4.73 8.26 11.24
N ALA A 106 -5.74 9.13 11.27
CA ALA A 106 -6.76 9.18 10.23
C ALA A 106 -6.15 9.49 8.85
N ILE A 107 -5.29 10.50 8.76
CA ILE A 107 -4.62 10.89 7.51
C ILE A 107 -3.75 9.74 6.98
N ALA A 108 -2.95 9.10 7.83
CA ALA A 108 -2.10 7.98 7.43
C ALA A 108 -2.93 6.80 6.88
N VAL A 109 -4.04 6.46 7.53
CA VAL A 109 -4.95 5.41 7.05
C VAL A 109 -5.55 5.78 5.69
N PHE A 110 -5.99 7.03 5.49
CA PHE A 110 -6.56 7.45 4.21
C PHE A 110 -5.56 7.41 3.05
N ILE A 111 -4.32 7.85 3.30
CA ILE A 111 -3.25 7.81 2.29
C ILE A 111 -2.98 6.36 1.87
N GLU A 112 -2.79 5.46 2.84
CA GLU A 112 -2.47 4.06 2.57
C GLU A 112 -3.63 3.29 1.93
N LEU A 113 -4.88 3.57 2.33
CA LEU A 113 -6.06 3.03 1.66
C LEU A 113 -6.14 3.49 0.20
N GLY A 114 -5.75 4.74 -0.10
CA GLY A 114 -5.66 5.25 -1.47
C GLY A 114 -4.60 4.51 -2.31
N ILE A 115 -3.44 4.22 -1.73
CA ILE A 115 -2.38 3.42 -2.37
C ILE A 115 -2.86 1.99 -2.62
N PHE A 116 -3.49 1.38 -1.62
CA PHE A 116 -4.05 0.04 -1.72
C PHE A 116 -5.12 -0.05 -2.80
N ALA A 117 -6.06 0.90 -2.84
CA ALA A 117 -7.09 0.97 -3.87
C ALA A 117 -6.50 1.12 -5.28
N ASN A 118 -5.48 1.98 -5.46
CA ASN A 118 -4.79 2.15 -6.75
C ASN A 118 -4.09 0.86 -7.23
N ALA A 119 -3.66 -0.01 -6.31
CA ALA A 119 -3.14 -1.34 -6.67
C ALA A 119 -4.26 -2.34 -6.97
N LEU A 120 -5.33 -2.35 -6.17
CA LEU A 120 -6.41 -3.34 -6.21
C LEU A 120 -7.40 -3.13 -7.37
N VAL A 121 -7.75 -1.88 -7.70
CA VAL A 121 -8.76 -1.55 -8.72
C VAL A 121 -8.42 -2.12 -10.10
N PRO A 122 -7.20 -1.94 -10.66
CA PRO A 122 -6.84 -2.56 -11.94
C PRO A 122 -6.93 -4.09 -11.95
N TRP A 123 -6.67 -4.72 -10.81
CA TRP A 123 -6.75 -6.18 -10.68
C TRP A 123 -8.21 -6.66 -10.63
N LEU A 124 -9.08 -5.94 -9.91
CA LEU A 124 -10.52 -6.21 -9.88
C LEU A 124 -11.16 -6.00 -11.25
N GLU A 125 -10.78 -4.96 -11.99
CA GLU A 125 -11.24 -4.73 -13.36
C GLU A 125 -10.86 -5.89 -14.29
N LYS A 126 -9.61 -6.36 -14.24
CA LYS A 126 -9.18 -7.55 -15.01
C LYS A 126 -9.93 -8.80 -14.62
N LYS A 127 -10.21 -9.00 -13.33
CA LYS A 127 -10.96 -10.18 -12.86
C LYS A 127 -12.42 -10.12 -13.32
N ALA A 128 -13.05 -8.94 -13.26
CA ALA A 128 -14.41 -8.74 -13.72
C ALA A 128 -14.55 -8.80 -15.25
N ALA A 129 -13.54 -8.38 -16.00
CA ALA A 129 -13.53 -8.47 -17.46
C ALA A 129 -13.45 -9.92 -17.97
N ASN A 130 -12.82 -10.82 -17.20
CA ASN A 130 -12.79 -12.25 -17.52
C ASN A 130 -14.12 -12.98 -17.19
N ASP A 131 -15.04 -12.34 -16.47
CA ASP A 131 -16.34 -12.91 -16.10
C ASP A 131 -17.42 -12.51 -17.13
N VAL A 132 -17.12 -12.74 -18.41
CA VAL A 132 -18.03 -12.44 -19.52
C VAL A 132 -19.22 -13.38 -19.44
N LYS A 133 -20.39 -12.85 -19.07
CA LYS A 133 -21.64 -13.62 -19.09
C LYS A 133 -22.10 -13.82 -20.54
N VAL A 134 -21.99 -15.06 -21.02
CA VAL A 134 -22.58 -15.48 -22.29
C VAL A 134 -24.01 -15.95 -22.00
N ILE A 135 -25.00 -15.18 -22.44
CA ILE A 135 -26.41 -15.54 -22.26
C ILE A 135 -26.88 -16.23 -23.54
N LYS A 136 -27.27 -17.50 -23.42
CA LYS A 136 -27.90 -18.29 -24.49
C LYS A 136 -29.35 -17.84 -24.61
N VAL A 137 -29.79 -17.50 -25.82
CA VAL A 137 -31.20 -17.23 -26.12
C VAL A 137 -31.83 -18.54 -26.56
N GLU A 138 -32.77 -19.06 -25.77
CA GLU A 138 -33.64 -20.15 -26.20
C GLU A 138 -34.86 -19.51 -26.89
N GLU A 139 -34.97 -19.71 -28.20
CA GLU A 139 -36.18 -19.43 -29.00
C GLU A 139 -37.21 -20.53 -28.76
#